data_AF-A0A382SMK8-F1
#
_entry.id   AF-A0A382SMK8-F1
#
_cell.length_a   1.000
_cell.length_b   1.000
_cell.length_c   1.000
_cell.angle_alpha   90.00
_cell.angle_beta   90.00
_cell.angle_gamma   90.00
#
_symmetry.space_group_name_H-M   'P 1'
#
loop_
_entity.id
_entity.type
_entity.pdbx_description
1 polymer ?
#
loop_
_entity_poly.entity_id
_entity_poly.type
_entity_poly.pdbx_seq_one_letter_code
_entity_poly.pdbx_strand_id
1 'polypeptide(L)'
;MGDTIVYAGVKFQIMTPYPDRPTQGGLMTSAEIRPVCGPNWQPGPPSEESIEMGRVVDRGIRESGCIDTTGLCILPAEKAWQVILDLFAISDDGNMFDAFALAAIAALRTATVPAERFDVGEDYKLPVAGTPIMCSYQKVGGRF
;
A
#
# COMPACT_ATOMS: atom_id res chain seq x y z
N MET A 1 -1.87 -14.72 -8.24
CA MET A 1 -0.59 -15.23 -8.78
C MET A 1 -0.61 -16.73 -8.55
N GLY A 2 -0.79 -17.55 -9.59
CA GLY A 2 -1.23 -18.94 -9.37
C GLY A 2 -2.53 -18.95 -8.55
N ASP A 3 -2.61 -19.82 -7.54
CA ASP A 3 -3.75 -19.93 -6.62
C ASP A 3 -3.66 -18.98 -5.41
N THR A 4 -2.60 -18.15 -5.34
CA THR A 4 -2.51 -17.04 -4.38
C THR A 4 -3.39 -15.88 -4.82
N ILE A 5 -4.36 -15.53 -3.98
CA ILE A 5 -5.36 -14.49 -4.23
C ILE A 5 -5.28 -13.43 -3.14
N VAL A 6 -5.07 -12.18 -3.55
CA VAL A 6 -4.97 -11.01 -2.66
C VAL A 6 -5.81 -9.86 -3.18
N TYR A 7 -6.26 -9.01 -2.28
CA TYR A 7 -6.85 -7.71 -2.57
C TYR A 7 -5.97 -6.58 -2.07
N ALA A 8 -6.05 -5.45 -2.75
CA ALA A 8 -5.51 -4.19 -2.30
C ALA A 8 -6.60 -3.12 -2.44
N GLY A 9 -6.81 -2.36 -1.36
CA GLY A 9 -7.73 -1.24 -1.33
C GLY A 9 -6.97 0.05 -1.03
N VAL A 10 -7.35 1.14 -1.71
CA VAL A 10 -6.81 2.48 -1.43
C VAL A 10 -7.91 3.33 -0.84
N LYS A 11 -7.64 3.94 0.31
CA LYS A 11 -8.51 4.90 0.99
C LYS A 11 -7.78 6.23 1.13
N PHE A 12 -8.55 7.30 1.16
CA PHE A 12 -8.04 8.66 1.35
C PHE A 12 -8.67 9.27 2.59
N GLN A 13 -7.85 9.94 3.39
CA GLN A 13 -8.31 10.78 4.49
C GLN A 13 -7.49 12.07 4.52
N ILE A 14 -8.05 13.13 5.08
CA ILE A 14 -7.28 14.34 5.40
C ILE A 14 -6.53 14.08 6.70
N MET A 15 -5.24 14.40 6.69
CA MET A 15 -4.39 14.44 7.89
C MET A 15 -3.72 15.80 8.02
N THR A 16 -3.27 16.13 9.23
CA THR A 16 -2.29 17.20 9.43
C THR A 16 -0.91 16.67 9.06
N PRO A 17 -0.17 17.33 8.15
CA PRO A 17 1.20 16.94 7.78
C PRO A 17 2.10 16.75 9.00
N TYR A 18 3.10 15.88 8.86
CA TYR A 18 4.07 15.71 9.94
C TYR A 18 4.91 16.98 10.14
N PRO A 19 5.28 17.34 11.39
CA PRO A 19 6.03 18.57 11.67
C PRO A 19 7.40 18.64 10.97
N ASP A 20 8.04 17.50 10.71
CA ASP A 20 9.30 17.41 9.98
C ASP A 20 9.12 17.60 8.47
N ARG A 21 7.91 17.38 7.94
CA ARG A 21 7.59 17.46 6.52
C ARG A 21 6.23 18.15 6.30
N PRO A 22 6.13 19.47 6.57
CA PRO A 22 4.86 20.20 6.53
C PRO A 22 4.24 20.31 5.13
N THR A 23 5.02 20.06 4.07
CA THR A 23 4.61 20.18 2.67
C THR A 23 4.39 18.83 1.99
N GLN A 24 4.25 17.74 2.76
CA GLN A 24 4.07 16.40 2.22
C GLN A 24 2.82 15.73 2.78
N GLY A 25 2.14 14.96 1.93
CA GLY A 25 1.13 14.00 2.33
C GLY A 25 1.73 12.70 2.87
N GLY A 26 0.83 11.85 3.35
CA GLY A 26 1.16 10.57 3.96
C GLY A 26 0.88 9.39 3.02
N LEU A 27 1.70 8.35 3.15
CA LEU A 27 1.41 7.00 2.68
C LEU A 27 1.50 6.07 3.89
N MET A 28 0.49 5.23 4.08
CA MET A 28 0.46 4.20 5.11
C MET A 28 0.02 2.91 4.45
N THR A 29 0.81 1.86 4.60
CA THR A 29 0.47 0.53 4.10
C THR A 29 0.24 -0.41 5.27
N SER A 30 -0.87 -1.13 5.22
CA SER A 30 -1.19 -2.21 6.16
C SER A 30 -1.36 -3.51 5.37
N ALA A 31 -1.02 -4.64 5.99
CA ALA A 31 -1.36 -5.95 5.46
C ALA A 31 -2.10 -6.73 6.53
N GLU A 32 -3.19 -7.36 6.11
CA GLU A 32 -4.08 -8.16 6.93
C GLU A 32 -4.15 -9.58 6.36
N ILE A 33 -3.60 -10.50 7.15
CA ILE A 33 -3.55 -11.92 6.83
C ILE A 33 -4.39 -12.64 7.89
N ARG A 34 -5.43 -13.32 7.44
CA ARG A 34 -6.47 -13.90 8.30
C ARG A 34 -6.61 -15.40 8.05
N PRO A 35 -7.22 -16.16 8.97
CA PRO A 35 -7.48 -17.59 8.77
C PRO A 35 -8.22 -17.95 7.48
N VAL A 36 -8.89 -16.98 6.83
CA VAL A 36 -9.53 -17.15 5.51
C VAL A 36 -8.52 -17.55 4.42
N CYS A 37 -7.27 -17.10 4.51
CA CYS A 37 -6.28 -17.36 3.47
C CYS A 37 -5.56 -18.70 3.57
N GLY A 38 -5.72 -19.41 4.69
CA GLY A 38 -5.17 -20.75 4.85
C GLY A 38 -5.13 -21.20 6.32
N PRO A 39 -4.93 -22.51 6.55
CA PRO A 39 -4.94 -23.10 7.89
C PRO A 39 -3.75 -22.66 8.78
N ASN A 40 -2.71 -22.08 8.18
CA ASN A 40 -1.50 -21.64 8.88
C ASN A 40 -1.70 -20.30 9.62
N TRP A 41 -2.80 -19.60 9.36
CA TRP A 41 -3.03 -18.24 9.85
C TRP A 41 -3.98 -18.21 11.03
N GLN A 42 -3.66 -17.39 12.04
CA GLN A 42 -4.44 -17.25 13.27
C GLN A 42 -5.15 -15.89 13.36
N PRO A 43 -6.31 -15.83 14.03
CA PRO A 43 -6.96 -14.55 14.30
C PRO A 43 -6.19 -13.79 15.39
N GLY A 44 -6.25 -12.46 15.35
CA GLY A 44 -5.61 -11.60 16.34
C GLY A 44 -5.08 -10.29 15.75
N PRO A 45 -4.21 -9.59 16.50
CA PRO A 45 -3.40 -8.50 15.96
C PRO A 45 -2.51 -8.99 14.79
N PRO A 46 -1.97 -8.07 13.96
CA PRO A 46 -1.06 -8.42 12.89
C PRO A 46 0.12 -9.26 13.40
N SER A 47 0.35 -10.43 12.78
CA SER A 47 1.53 -11.25 13.04
C SER A 47 2.80 -10.55 12.52
N GLU A 48 3.97 -11.06 12.92
CA GLU A 48 5.26 -10.55 12.42
C GLU A 48 5.34 -10.59 10.89
N GLU A 49 4.88 -11.67 10.27
CA GLU A 49 4.80 -11.82 8.80
C GLU A 49 3.88 -10.77 8.17
N SER A 50 2.70 -10.54 8.76
CA SER A 50 1.74 -9.52 8.29
C SER A 50 2.36 -8.12 8.36
N ILE A 51 3.07 -7.82 9.46
CA ILE A 51 3.76 -6.53 9.64
C ILE A 51 4.90 -6.39 8.63
N GLU A 52 5.70 -7.43 8.44
CA GLU A 52 6.80 -7.44 7.48
C GLU A 52 6.30 -7.19 6.06
N MET A 53 5.26 -7.88 5.63
CA MET A 53 4.69 -7.76 4.28
C MET A 53 4.18 -6.35 4.01
N GLY A 54 3.44 -5.77 4.95
CA GLY A 54 3.01 -4.37 4.85
C GLY A 54 4.19 -3.41 4.73
N ARG A 55 5.25 -3.61 5.53
CA ARG A 55 6.45 -2.73 5.52
C ARG A 55 7.30 -2.88 4.27
N VAL A 56 7.44 -4.09 3.73
CA VAL A 56 8.21 -4.35 2.50
C VAL A 56 7.50 -3.71 1.30
N VAL A 57 6.18 -3.88 1.20
CA VAL A 57 5.38 -3.23 0.14
C VAL A 57 5.41 -1.71 0.31
N ASP A 58 5.27 -1.17 1.53
CA ASP A 58 5.38 0.27 1.80
C ASP A 58 6.71 0.83 1.30
N ARG A 59 7.81 0.16 1.62
CA ARG A 59 9.15 0.58 1.21
C ARG A 59 9.30 0.53 -0.31
N GLY A 60 8.81 -0.54 -0.96
CA GLY A 60 8.84 -0.65 -2.42
C GLY A 60 8.13 0.51 -3.11
N ILE A 61 6.97 0.92 -2.60
CA ILE A 61 6.19 2.03 -3.14
C ILE A 61 6.86 3.37 -2.83
N ARG A 62 7.21 3.61 -1.55
CA ARG A 62 7.78 4.87 -1.08
C ARG A 62 9.13 5.18 -1.70
N GLU A 63 10.06 4.23 -1.68
CA GLU A 63 11.43 4.43 -2.18
C GLU A 63 11.49 4.47 -3.70
N SER A 64 10.50 3.91 -4.39
CA SER A 64 10.41 4.03 -5.85
C SER A 64 10.06 5.45 -6.33
N GLY A 65 9.58 6.32 -5.43
CA GLY A 65 9.10 7.65 -5.79
C GLY A 65 7.85 7.62 -6.69
N CYS A 66 7.09 6.51 -6.68
CA CYS A 66 5.94 6.37 -7.56
C CYS A 66 4.76 7.25 -7.17
N ILE A 67 4.65 7.64 -5.90
CA ILE A 67 3.68 8.60 -5.41
C ILE A 67 4.42 9.89 -5.07
N ASP A 68 4.02 10.99 -5.68
CA ASP A 68 4.51 12.32 -5.30
C ASP A 68 3.82 12.77 -4.01
N THR A 69 4.55 12.69 -2.89
CA THR A 69 4.03 13.12 -1.59
C THR A 69 3.86 14.62 -1.50
N THR A 70 4.59 15.42 -2.28
CA THR A 70 4.41 16.88 -2.29
C THR A 70 3.13 17.27 -3.01
N GLY A 71 2.78 16.60 -4.11
CA GLY A 71 1.50 16.76 -4.80
C GLY A 71 0.26 16.35 -3.98
N LEU A 72 0.46 15.66 -2.85
CA LEU A 72 -0.60 15.30 -1.90
C LEU A 72 -0.87 16.37 -0.83
N CYS A 73 -0.06 17.43 -0.78
CA CYS A 73 -0.25 18.54 0.16
C CYS A 73 -1.37 19.48 -0.33
N ILE A 74 -2.35 19.77 0.53
CA ILE A 74 -3.47 20.67 0.22
C ILE A 74 -3.17 22.07 0.77
N LEU A 75 -2.86 22.13 2.07
CA LEU A 75 -2.45 23.33 2.80
C LEU A 75 -1.22 22.99 3.64
N PRO A 76 -0.06 23.62 3.38
CA PRO A 76 1.16 23.36 4.15
C PRO A 76 0.95 23.49 5.67
N ALA A 77 1.47 22.53 6.42
CA ALA A 77 1.35 22.42 7.88
C ALA A 77 -0.07 22.26 8.46
N GLU A 78 -1.12 22.27 7.64
CA GLU A 78 -2.52 22.16 8.12
C GLU A 78 -3.24 20.93 7.57
N LYS A 79 -3.23 20.74 6.25
CA LYS A 79 -4.00 19.69 5.56
C LYS A 79 -3.19 19.04 4.44
N ALA A 80 -3.07 17.72 4.48
CA ALA A 80 -2.61 16.93 3.36
C ALA A 80 -3.39 15.63 3.24
N TRP A 81 -3.31 15.01 2.07
CA TRP A 81 -3.85 13.69 1.86
C TRP A 81 -3.00 12.63 2.54
N GLN A 82 -3.66 11.74 3.26
CA GLN A 82 -3.12 10.47 3.69
C GLN A 82 -3.71 9.38 2.80
N VAL A 83 -2.83 8.75 2.02
CA VAL A 83 -3.14 7.55 1.24
C VAL A 83 -2.96 6.36 2.16
N ILE A 84 -4.02 5.58 2.34
CA ILE A 84 -4.01 4.34 3.12
C ILE A 84 -4.17 3.19 2.14
N LEU A 85 -3.15 2.34 2.07
CA LEU A 85 -3.12 1.14 1.27
C LEU A 85 -3.35 -0.06 2.19
N ASP A 86 -4.50 -0.71 2.08
CA ASP A 86 -4.83 -1.91 2.84
C ASP A 86 -4.69 -3.13 1.94
N LEU A 87 -3.85 -4.07 2.35
CA LEU A 87 -3.58 -5.33 1.66
C LEU A 87 -4.29 -6.45 2.41
N PHE A 88 -5.04 -7.29 1.71
CA PHE A 88 -5.83 -8.37 2.32
C PHE A 88 -5.62 -9.69 1.57
N ALA A 89 -5.24 -10.74 2.29
CA ALA A 89 -5.06 -12.08 1.69
C ALA A 89 -6.35 -12.89 1.72
N ILE A 90 -6.69 -13.55 0.60
CA ILE A 90 -7.84 -14.46 0.48
C ILE A 90 -7.40 -15.91 0.34
N SER A 91 -6.30 -16.16 -0.35
CA SER A 91 -5.73 -17.49 -0.56
C SER A 91 -4.22 -17.36 -0.57
N ASP A 92 -3.54 -18.11 0.29
CA ASP A 92 -2.09 -18.20 0.36
C ASP A 92 -1.62 -19.54 -0.20
N ASP A 93 -1.11 -19.51 -1.43
CA ASP A 93 -0.42 -20.63 -2.10
C ASP A 93 1.05 -20.23 -2.41
N GLY A 94 1.60 -19.32 -1.61
CA GLY A 94 2.97 -18.82 -1.74
C GLY A 94 3.12 -17.53 -2.53
N ASN A 95 4.32 -16.93 -2.40
CA ASN A 95 4.73 -15.66 -2.99
C ASN A 95 3.74 -14.49 -2.79
N MET A 96 3.20 -14.36 -1.58
CA MET A 96 2.30 -13.26 -1.24
C MET A 96 2.97 -11.87 -1.33
N PHE A 97 4.29 -11.77 -1.16
CA PHE A 97 5.02 -10.50 -1.30
C PHE A 97 4.82 -9.89 -2.69
N ASP A 98 5.13 -10.64 -3.74
CA ASP A 98 5.02 -10.16 -5.12
C ASP A 98 3.54 -9.95 -5.51
N ALA A 99 2.65 -10.82 -5.03
CA ALA A 99 1.22 -10.70 -5.26
C ALA A 99 0.67 -9.38 -4.66
N PHE A 100 1.03 -9.07 -3.42
CA PHE A 100 0.64 -7.81 -2.77
C PHE A 100 1.28 -6.59 -3.43
N ALA A 101 2.54 -6.66 -3.86
CA ALA A 101 3.18 -5.56 -4.60
C ALA A 101 2.41 -5.20 -5.87
N LEU A 102 2.03 -6.23 -6.65
CA LEU A 102 1.27 -6.06 -7.88
C LEU A 102 -0.14 -5.54 -7.61
N ALA A 103 -0.83 -6.08 -6.61
CA ALA A 103 -2.14 -5.61 -6.21
C ALA A 103 -2.10 -4.15 -5.75
N ALA A 104 -1.08 -3.78 -4.96
CA ALA A 104 -0.88 -2.42 -4.47
C ALA A 104 -0.72 -1.42 -5.61
N ILE A 105 0.19 -1.67 -6.55
CA ILE A 105 0.43 -0.73 -7.66
C ILE A 105 -0.77 -0.66 -8.60
N ALA A 106 -1.50 -1.76 -8.79
CA ALA A 106 -2.75 -1.77 -9.56
C ALA A 106 -3.85 -0.95 -8.87
N ALA A 107 -3.99 -1.07 -7.55
CA ALA A 107 -4.96 -0.30 -6.76
C ALA A 107 -4.62 1.18 -6.76
N LEU A 108 -3.35 1.55 -6.58
CA LEU A 108 -2.89 2.94 -6.64
C LEU A 108 -3.14 3.59 -8.00
N ARG A 109 -2.89 2.87 -9.10
CA ARG A 109 -3.12 3.38 -10.47
C ARG A 109 -4.59 3.55 -10.83
N THR A 110 -5.47 2.80 -10.19
CA THR A 110 -6.93 2.88 -10.44
C THR A 110 -7.64 3.81 -9.45
N ALA A 111 -6.97 4.16 -8.35
CA ALA A 111 -7.47 5.02 -7.29
C ALA A 111 -7.89 6.40 -7.80
N THR A 112 -9.02 6.87 -7.27
CA THR A 112 -9.55 8.22 -7.50
C THR A 112 -9.53 8.93 -6.16
N VAL A 113 -8.89 10.09 -6.10
CA VAL A 113 -8.86 10.95 -4.93
C VAL A 113 -10.22 11.65 -4.84
N PRO A 114 -10.99 11.44 -3.75
CA PRO A 114 -12.33 11.95 -3.60
C PRO A 114 -12.31 13.40 -3.08
N ALA A 115 -11.70 14.33 -3.82
CA ALA A 115 -11.53 15.72 -3.40
C ALA A 115 -12.86 16.47 -3.20
N GLU A 116 -13.89 16.11 -3.96
CA GLU A 116 -15.22 16.74 -3.87
C GLU A 116 -15.87 16.43 -2.52
N ARG A 117 -15.77 15.17 -2.08
CA ARG A 117 -16.30 14.71 -0.80
C ARG A 117 -15.73 15.47 0.40
N PHE A 118 -14.54 16.05 0.25
CA PHE A 118 -13.82 16.74 1.32
C PHE A 118 -13.76 18.27 1.12
N ASP A 119 -14.53 18.82 0.17
CA ASP A 119 -14.58 20.25 -0.14
C ASP A 119 -13.21 20.86 -0.51
N VAL A 120 -12.32 20.07 -1.15
CA VAL A 120 -10.95 20.48 -1.51
C VAL A 120 -10.68 20.52 -3.02
N GLY A 121 -11.70 20.26 -3.84
CA GLY A 121 -11.62 20.34 -5.30
C GLY A 121 -12.53 19.33 -6.00
N GLU A 122 -12.29 19.10 -7.29
CA GLU A 122 -12.95 18.04 -8.07
C GLU A 122 -12.20 16.71 -7.93
N ASP A 123 -12.91 15.60 -7.99
CA ASP A 123 -12.30 14.26 -7.95
C ASP A 123 -11.30 14.05 -9.11
N TYR A 124 -10.12 13.52 -8.78
CA TYR A 124 -9.05 13.31 -9.75
C TYR A 124 -8.38 11.95 -9.58
N LYS A 125 -7.73 11.46 -10.63
CA LYS A 125 -6.93 10.22 -10.54
C LYS A 125 -5.64 10.48 -9.77
N LEU A 126 -5.29 9.57 -8.86
CA LEU A 126 -4.03 9.66 -8.13
C LEU A 126 -2.86 9.64 -9.15
N PRO A 127 -2.01 10.68 -9.19
CA PRO A 127 -0.83 10.67 -10.06
C PRO A 127 0.16 9.62 -9.54
N VAL A 128 0.37 8.57 -10.33
CA VAL A 128 1.34 7.51 -10.04
C VAL A 128 2.40 7.47 -11.14
N ALA A 129 3.64 7.79 -10.78
CA ALA A 129 4.81 7.69 -11.64
C ALA A 129 5.44 6.29 -11.57
N GLY A 130 5.87 5.73 -12.71
CA GLY A 130 6.51 4.42 -12.73
C GLY A 130 5.62 3.26 -12.24
N THR A 131 6.20 2.07 -12.13
CA THR A 131 5.51 0.85 -11.70
C THR A 131 6.51 -0.01 -10.94
N PRO A 132 6.73 0.21 -9.63
CA PRO A 132 7.55 -0.69 -8.83
C PRO A 132 6.95 -2.09 -8.84
N ILE A 133 7.80 -3.08 -9.13
CA ILE A 133 7.45 -4.50 -9.11
C ILE A 133 8.46 -5.18 -8.19
N MET A 134 7.96 -6.02 -7.28
CA MET A 134 8.81 -6.87 -6.45
C MET A 134 8.97 -8.24 -7.10
N CYS A 135 10.16 -8.82 -6.94
CA CYS A 135 10.49 -10.17 -7.37
C CYS A 135 11.18 -10.88 -6.21
N SER A 136 10.51 -11.89 -5.67
CA SER A 136 11.01 -12.71 -4.56
C SER A 136 11.79 -13.91 -5.08
N TYR A 137 12.94 -14.20 -4.47
CA TYR A 137 13.79 -15.35 -4.82
C TYR A 137 13.98 -16.24 -3.58
N GLN A 138 13.83 -17.55 -3.77
CA GLN A 138 14.05 -18.52 -2.69
C GLN A 138 15.37 -19.26 -2.94
N LYS A 139 16.33 -19.08 -2.03
CA LYS A 139 17.63 -19.75 -2.14
C LYS A 139 17.55 -21.19 -1.64
N VAL A 140 17.83 -22.16 -2.51
CA VAL A 140 17.86 -23.60 -2.19
C VAL A 140 19.19 -24.21 -2.62
N GLY A 141 19.89 -24.88 -1.70
CA GLY A 141 21.15 -25.58 -2.01
C GLY A 141 22.27 -24.68 -2.56
N GLY A 142 22.26 -23.39 -2.22
CA GLY A 142 23.23 -22.41 -2.71
C GLY A 142 22.85 -21.72 -4.03
N ARG A 143 21.71 -22.09 -4.64
CA ARG A 143 21.20 -21.48 -5.88
C ARG A 143 19.97 -20.64 -5.57
N PHE A 144 19.80 -19.54 -6.31
CA PHE A 144 18.60 -18.70 -6.29
C PHE A 144 17.64 -19.13 -7.39
#